data_AF-A0A4R8CM45-F1
#
_entry.id   AF-A0A4R8CM45-F1
#
_cell.length_a   1.000
_cell.length_b   1.000
_cell.length_c   1.000
_cell.angle_alpha   90.00
_cell.angle_beta   90.00
_cell.angle_gamma   90.00
#
_symmetry.space_group_name_H-M   'P 1'
#
loop_
_entity.id
_entity.type
_entity.pdbx_description
1 polymer ?
#
loop_
_entity_poly.entity_id
_entity_poly.type
_entity_poly.pdbx_seq_one_letter_code
_entity_poly.pdbx_strand_id
1 'polypeptide(L)'
;MRARYGLNSSLPMPRNKDEKAAVFAARITLATQRDESARAADQSRLEAALSELAAAEAADRAEAKAELDADRASSAAFNDAVMTVAKGGIDRARASSEFVQKAATAIFALYTGALTLAFSVTNNPLPARGILPSLFLGFAVLLATAYLAFLTKGDRVKDPADASGTLQAQLNRSRTFVQWTNTSVLNRAPLLRCAVVALGIGVVSLPAPFLTPPSHHAVADVVCAADQQKDPTTGACLAAWPTIPTGNAADATLRQKLFEAQLAEVTASRAAARTGATAPPDDTGWVVGTAVVGVLLIFLPLILAGLRRAGPKIKDSASSGFLGSLASLTGLNTLFKTG
;
A
#
# COMPACT_ATOMS: atom_id res chain seq x y z
N MET A 1 6.44 48.99 -69.55
CA MET A 1 6.09 49.30 -70.96
C MET A 1 5.12 50.47 -70.98
N ARG A 2 5.55 51.68 -71.39
CA ARG A 2 4.66 52.82 -71.61
C ARG A 2 4.00 52.66 -72.97
N ALA A 3 2.72 52.28 -73.00
CA ALA A 3 1.93 52.38 -74.22
C ALA A 3 1.86 53.87 -74.60
N ARG A 4 2.61 54.26 -75.64
CA ARG A 4 2.45 55.57 -76.26
C ARG A 4 1.06 55.57 -76.88
N TYR A 5 0.10 56.20 -76.21
CA TYR A 5 -1.17 56.53 -76.85
C TYR A 5 -0.87 57.46 -78.02
N GLY A 6 -0.82 56.89 -79.21
CA GLY A 6 -0.82 57.63 -80.47
C GLY A 6 -2.12 58.43 -80.52
N LEU A 7 -2.06 59.69 -80.11
CA LEU A 7 -3.03 60.70 -80.47
C LEU A 7 -2.94 60.86 -81.99
N ASN A 8 -3.63 60.00 -82.73
CA ASN A 8 -3.97 60.24 -84.13
C ASN A 8 -4.78 61.55 -84.14
N SER A 9 -4.06 62.63 -84.43
CA SER A 9 -4.47 64.03 -84.29
C SER A 9 -5.12 64.57 -85.57
N SER A 10 -5.67 63.70 -86.41
CA SER A 10 -6.45 64.10 -87.58
C SER A 10 -7.94 64.19 -87.23
N LEU A 11 -8.28 64.93 -86.17
CA LEU A 11 -9.65 65.42 -86.03
C LEU A 11 -9.76 66.64 -86.97
N PRO A 12 -10.66 66.62 -87.96
CA PRO A 12 -10.79 67.71 -88.93
C PRO A 12 -11.00 69.05 -88.21
N MET A 13 -10.25 70.07 -88.62
CA MET A 13 -10.38 71.42 -88.09
C MET A 13 -11.78 71.96 -88.42
N PRO A 14 -12.60 72.33 -87.41
CA PRO A 14 -13.95 72.80 -87.63
C PRO A 14 -13.95 74.15 -88.40
N ARG A 15 -14.70 74.21 -89.50
CA ARG A 15 -14.82 75.34 -90.43
C ARG A 15 -15.87 76.38 -89.99
N ASN A 16 -16.85 75.99 -89.17
CA ASN A 16 -17.93 76.86 -88.69
C ASN A 16 -18.04 76.84 -87.13
N LYS A 17 -18.75 77.81 -86.52
CA LYS A 17 -18.94 77.90 -85.04
C LYS A 17 -19.66 76.69 -84.41
N ASP A 18 -20.66 76.15 -85.08
CA ASP A 18 -21.44 74.97 -84.68
C ASP A 18 -20.57 73.70 -84.69
N GLU A 19 -19.69 73.56 -85.68
CA GLU A 19 -18.72 72.45 -85.73
C GLU A 19 -17.71 72.51 -84.58
N LYS A 20 -17.28 73.72 -84.16
CA LYS A 20 -16.44 73.90 -82.97
C LYS A 20 -17.17 73.45 -81.71
N ALA A 21 -18.44 73.82 -81.56
CA ALA A 21 -19.25 73.42 -80.41
C ALA A 21 -19.42 71.89 -80.35
N ALA A 22 -19.67 71.23 -81.50
CA ALA A 22 -19.77 69.78 -81.58
C ALA A 22 -18.46 69.05 -81.23
N VAL A 23 -17.31 69.54 -81.71
CA VAL A 23 -15.98 68.98 -81.36
C VAL A 23 -15.67 69.17 -79.88
N PHE A 24 -16.03 70.31 -79.28
CA PHE A 24 -15.85 70.53 -77.84
C PHE A 24 -16.76 69.61 -77.01
N ALA A 25 -18.04 69.47 -77.38
CA ALA A 25 -18.95 68.53 -76.72
C ALA A 25 -18.44 67.09 -76.79
N ALA A 26 -17.95 66.65 -77.96
CA ALA A 26 -17.35 65.32 -78.14
C ALA A 26 -16.07 65.11 -77.32
N ARG A 27 -15.26 66.15 -77.10
CA ARG A 27 -14.09 66.08 -76.22
C ARG A 27 -14.46 65.99 -74.76
N ILE A 28 -15.49 66.72 -74.32
CA ILE A 28 -15.99 66.65 -72.95
C ILE A 28 -16.54 65.25 -72.68
N THR A 29 -17.35 64.68 -73.58
CA THR A 29 -17.90 63.32 -73.40
C THR A 29 -16.83 62.23 -73.39
N LEU A 30 -15.79 62.35 -74.24
CA LEU A 30 -14.67 61.40 -74.22
C LEU A 30 -13.83 61.53 -72.95
N ALA A 31 -13.63 62.75 -72.44
CA ALA A 31 -12.95 62.98 -71.17
C ALA A 31 -13.75 62.38 -70.00
N THR A 32 -15.07 62.60 -69.95
CA THR A 32 -15.93 62.00 -68.90
C THR A 32 -15.94 60.48 -68.97
N GLN A 33 -16.02 59.87 -70.17
CA GLN A 33 -15.93 58.41 -70.31
C GLN A 33 -14.58 57.86 -69.85
N ARG A 34 -13.48 58.56 -70.11
CA ARG A 34 -12.14 58.16 -69.63
C ARG A 34 -12.07 58.24 -68.12
N ASP A 35 -12.55 59.31 -67.51
CA ASP A 35 -12.55 59.48 -66.05
C ASP A 35 -13.43 58.43 -65.37
N GLU A 36 -14.60 58.12 -65.94
CA GLU A 36 -15.48 57.04 -65.47
C GLU A 36 -14.80 55.67 -65.58
N SER A 37 -14.15 55.38 -66.72
CA SER A 37 -13.42 54.12 -66.91
C SER A 37 -12.22 53.98 -65.97
N ALA A 38 -11.52 55.08 -65.68
CA ALA A 38 -10.41 55.11 -64.73
C ALA A 38 -10.91 54.87 -63.29
N ARG A 39 -12.02 55.53 -62.90
CA ARG A 39 -12.65 55.31 -61.59
C ARG A 39 -13.16 53.87 -61.42
N ALA A 40 -13.76 53.28 -62.45
CA ALA A 40 -14.19 51.89 -62.42
C ALA A 40 -13.01 50.92 -62.28
N ALA A 41 -11.90 51.18 -62.98
CA ALA A 41 -10.67 50.40 -62.84
C ALA A 41 -10.08 50.53 -61.43
N ASP A 42 -10.05 51.73 -60.86
CA ASP A 42 -9.55 51.96 -59.49
C ASP A 42 -10.45 51.31 -58.43
N GLN A 43 -11.77 51.35 -58.62
CA GLN A 43 -12.73 50.63 -57.76
C GLN A 43 -12.48 49.12 -57.82
N SER A 44 -12.33 48.54 -59.02
CA SER A 44 -12.06 47.10 -59.16
C SER A 44 -10.75 46.66 -58.50
N ARG A 45 -9.71 47.52 -58.54
CA ARG A 45 -8.43 47.27 -57.87
C ARG A 45 -8.55 47.35 -56.35
N LEU A 46 -9.33 48.30 -55.85
CA LEU A 46 -9.59 48.45 -54.42
C LEU A 46 -10.35 47.24 -53.89
N GLU A 47 -11.39 46.79 -54.60
CA GLU A 47 -12.16 45.60 -54.23
C GLU A 47 -11.29 44.33 -54.25
N ALA A 48 -10.42 44.18 -55.26
CA ALA A 48 -9.46 43.08 -55.32
C ALA A 48 -8.51 43.11 -54.11
N ALA A 49 -7.93 44.27 -53.78
CA ALA A 49 -7.04 44.43 -52.63
C ALA A 49 -7.74 44.15 -51.29
N LEU A 50 -9.00 44.58 -51.13
CA LEU A 50 -9.80 44.28 -49.94
C LEU A 50 -10.11 42.79 -49.83
N SER A 51 -10.38 42.11 -50.95
CA SER A 51 -10.61 40.67 -50.97
C SER A 51 -9.35 39.87 -50.60
N GLU A 52 -8.17 40.33 -51.04
CA GLU A 52 -6.88 39.72 -50.71
C GLU A 52 -6.55 39.89 -49.22
N LEU A 53 -6.75 41.09 -48.67
CA LEU A 53 -6.59 41.35 -47.24
C LEU A 53 -7.55 40.51 -46.38
N ALA A 54 -8.82 40.41 -46.79
CA ALA A 54 -9.80 39.58 -46.10
C ALA A 54 -9.42 38.09 -46.13
N ALA A 55 -8.85 37.60 -47.25
CA ALA A 55 -8.36 36.24 -47.38
C ALA A 55 -7.12 36.00 -46.50
N ALA A 56 -6.19 36.95 -46.42
CA ALA A 56 -5.02 36.88 -45.55
C ALA A 56 -5.43 36.85 -44.06
N GLU A 57 -6.32 37.74 -43.63
CA GLU A 57 -6.83 37.73 -42.25
C GLU A 57 -7.57 36.42 -41.91
N ALA A 58 -8.30 35.85 -42.87
CA ALA A 58 -8.97 34.57 -42.69
C ALA A 58 -7.97 33.41 -42.54
N ALA A 59 -6.86 33.44 -43.29
CA ALA A 59 -5.77 32.48 -43.17
C ALA A 59 -5.09 32.59 -41.78
N ASP A 60 -4.73 33.80 -41.35
CA ASP A 60 -4.11 34.04 -40.04
C ASP A 60 -5.01 33.58 -38.88
N ARG A 61 -6.32 33.85 -38.97
CA ARG A 61 -7.30 33.35 -37.97
C ARG A 61 -7.43 31.83 -37.99
N ALA A 62 -7.32 31.20 -39.16
CA ALA A 62 -7.38 29.75 -39.29
C ALA A 62 -6.14 29.09 -38.69
N GLU A 63 -4.94 29.66 -38.92
CA GLU A 63 -3.69 29.20 -38.32
C GLU A 63 -3.71 29.37 -36.79
N ALA A 64 -4.07 30.54 -36.28
CA ALA A 64 -4.19 30.79 -34.84
C ALA A 64 -5.21 29.85 -34.17
N LYS A 65 -6.31 29.53 -34.85
CA LYS A 65 -7.28 28.54 -34.35
C LYS A 65 -6.69 27.13 -34.32
N ALA A 66 -5.97 26.73 -35.36
CA ALA A 66 -5.33 25.42 -35.43
C ALA A 66 -4.28 25.23 -34.32
N GLU A 67 -3.48 26.27 -34.02
CA GLU A 67 -2.53 26.26 -32.91
C GLU A 67 -3.24 26.11 -31.56
N LEU A 68 -4.28 26.89 -31.31
CA LEU A 68 -5.06 26.80 -30.06
C LEU A 68 -5.73 25.44 -29.88
N ASP A 69 -6.22 24.84 -30.97
CA ASP A 69 -6.84 23.51 -30.92
C ASP A 69 -5.79 22.40 -30.69
N ALA A 70 -4.59 22.54 -31.26
CA ALA A 70 -3.46 21.65 -30.98
C ALA A 70 -2.98 21.73 -29.52
N ASP A 71 -2.90 22.94 -28.95
CA ASP A 71 -2.56 23.16 -27.55
C ASP A 71 -3.60 22.59 -26.58
N ARG A 72 -4.89 22.71 -26.93
CA ARG A 72 -5.98 22.09 -26.17
C ARG A 72 -5.90 20.57 -26.22
N ALA A 73 -5.64 20.00 -27.40
CA ALA A 73 -5.54 18.56 -27.59
C ALA A 73 -4.35 17.97 -26.80
N SER A 74 -3.18 18.63 -26.84
CA SER A 74 -2.01 18.20 -26.08
C SER A 74 -2.23 18.29 -24.56
N SER A 75 -2.87 19.35 -24.09
CA SER A 75 -3.23 19.52 -22.68
C SER A 75 -4.23 18.47 -22.21
N ALA A 76 -5.21 18.11 -23.04
CA ALA A 76 -6.17 17.05 -22.74
C ALA A 76 -5.48 15.68 -22.65
N ALA A 77 -4.61 15.36 -23.61
CA ALA A 77 -3.85 14.11 -23.62
C ALA A 77 -2.91 13.99 -22.41
N PHE A 78 -2.27 15.10 -22.01
CA PHE A 78 -1.44 15.12 -20.80
C PHE A 78 -2.25 14.83 -19.53
N ASN A 79 -3.41 15.48 -19.36
CA ASN A 79 -4.26 15.25 -18.19
C ASN A 79 -4.78 13.80 -18.14
N ASP A 80 -5.15 13.22 -19.28
CA ASP A 80 -5.59 11.83 -19.38
C ASP A 80 -4.46 10.84 -19.02
N ALA A 81 -3.24 11.09 -19.52
CA ALA A 81 -2.07 10.31 -19.17
C ALA A 81 -1.77 10.35 -17.66
N VAL A 82 -1.84 11.54 -17.04
CA VAL A 82 -1.66 11.71 -15.59
C VAL A 82 -2.72 10.94 -14.80
N MET A 83 -3.98 11.02 -15.20
CA MET A 83 -5.08 10.27 -14.56
C MET A 83 -4.91 8.76 -14.71
N THR A 84 -4.45 8.30 -15.87
CA THR A 84 -4.16 6.90 -16.13
C THR A 84 -3.02 6.37 -15.27
N VAL A 85 -1.93 7.13 -15.12
CA VAL A 85 -0.81 6.76 -14.24
C VAL A 85 -1.27 6.72 -12.77
N ALA A 86 -2.06 7.70 -12.34
CA ALA A 86 -2.61 7.73 -10.99
C ALA A 86 -3.51 6.51 -10.70
N LYS A 87 -4.38 6.17 -11.64
CA LYS A 87 -5.24 4.96 -11.56
C LYS A 87 -4.38 3.69 -11.49
N GLY A 88 -3.39 3.55 -12.36
CA GLY A 88 -2.48 2.40 -12.37
C GLY A 88 -1.72 2.23 -11.05
N GLY A 89 -1.35 3.33 -10.38
CA GLY A 89 -0.75 3.30 -9.05
C GLY A 89 -1.69 2.72 -7.98
N ILE A 90 -2.96 3.14 -7.99
CA ILE A 90 -4.00 2.64 -7.07
C ILE A 90 -4.32 1.17 -7.33
N ASP A 91 -4.47 0.79 -8.60
CA ASP A 91 -4.78 -0.59 -8.99
C ASP A 91 -3.65 -1.56 -8.58
N ARG A 92 -2.39 -1.15 -8.76
CA ARG A 92 -1.23 -1.93 -8.30
C ARG A 92 -1.22 -2.08 -6.78
N ALA A 93 -1.54 -1.02 -6.05
CA ALA A 93 -1.64 -1.05 -4.60
C ALA A 93 -2.71 -2.04 -4.13
N ARG A 94 -3.90 -2.00 -4.74
CA ARG A 94 -4.99 -2.94 -4.46
C ARG A 94 -4.61 -4.39 -4.78
N ALA A 95 -4.01 -4.62 -5.95
CA ALA A 95 -3.57 -5.95 -6.37
C ALA A 95 -2.56 -6.56 -5.37
N SER A 96 -1.66 -5.73 -4.82
CA SER A 96 -0.69 -6.19 -3.82
C SER A 96 -1.34 -6.67 -2.52
N SER A 97 -2.38 -5.98 -2.03
CA SER A 97 -3.13 -6.43 -0.85
C SER A 97 -3.98 -7.67 -1.12
N GLU A 98 -4.60 -7.77 -2.29
CA GLU A 98 -5.37 -8.96 -2.68
C GLU A 98 -4.47 -10.19 -2.78
N PHE A 99 -3.23 -10.02 -3.25
CA PHE A 99 -2.23 -11.09 -3.27
C PHE A 99 -1.89 -11.58 -1.86
N VAL A 100 -1.58 -10.68 -0.91
CA VAL A 100 -1.28 -11.05 0.48
C VAL A 100 -2.47 -11.76 1.13
N GLN A 101 -3.68 -11.26 0.91
CA GLN A 101 -4.90 -11.89 1.42
C GLN A 101 -5.08 -13.32 0.87
N LYS A 102 -4.97 -13.52 -0.45
CA LYS A 102 -5.10 -14.84 -1.08
C LYS A 102 -4.00 -15.81 -0.65
N ALA A 103 -2.77 -15.32 -0.51
CA ALA A 103 -1.65 -16.13 -0.02
C ALA A 103 -1.87 -16.57 1.43
N ALA A 104 -2.27 -15.65 2.31
CA ALA A 104 -2.55 -15.96 3.70
C ALA A 104 -3.70 -16.97 3.85
N THR A 105 -4.79 -16.82 3.10
CA THR A 105 -5.92 -17.78 3.13
C THR A 105 -5.53 -19.15 2.59
N ALA A 106 -4.70 -19.21 1.54
CA ALA A 106 -4.19 -20.48 1.01
C ALA A 106 -3.29 -21.20 2.03
N ILE A 107 -2.35 -20.50 2.66
CA ILE A 107 -1.48 -21.05 3.71
C ILE A 107 -2.30 -21.53 4.90
N PHE A 108 -3.28 -20.73 5.34
CA PHE A 108 -4.18 -21.09 6.42
C PHE A 108 -4.98 -22.37 6.11
N ALA A 109 -5.50 -22.50 4.88
CA ALA A 109 -6.22 -23.70 4.45
C ALA A 109 -5.31 -24.94 4.45
N LEU A 110 -4.08 -24.81 3.93
CA LEU A 110 -3.09 -25.89 3.93
C LEU A 110 -2.70 -26.29 5.36
N TYR A 111 -2.47 -25.32 6.25
CA TYR A 111 -2.15 -25.58 7.66
C TYR A 111 -3.29 -26.27 8.39
N THR A 112 -4.53 -25.82 8.18
CA THR A 112 -5.72 -26.46 8.76
C THR A 112 -5.90 -27.88 8.25
N GLY A 113 -5.66 -28.14 6.96
CA GLY A 113 -5.66 -29.48 6.38
C GLY A 113 -4.59 -30.38 7.00
N ALA A 114 -3.36 -29.87 7.15
CA ALA A 114 -2.26 -30.60 7.79
C ALA A 114 -2.54 -30.93 9.26
N LEU A 115 -3.08 -29.98 10.03
CA LEU A 115 -3.53 -30.22 11.40
C LEU A 115 -4.62 -31.29 11.46
N THR A 116 -5.65 -31.17 10.61
CA THR A 116 -6.75 -32.14 10.56
C THR A 116 -6.24 -33.55 10.26
N LEU A 117 -5.28 -33.69 9.34
CA LEU A 117 -4.66 -34.97 9.01
C LEU A 117 -3.81 -35.51 10.17
N ALA A 118 -3.02 -34.66 10.84
CA ALA A 118 -2.20 -35.06 12.00
C ALA A 118 -3.07 -35.57 13.16
N PHE A 119 -4.24 -34.97 13.37
CA PHE A 119 -5.21 -35.40 14.36
C PHE A 119 -6.02 -36.61 13.98
N SER A 120 -6.27 -36.82 12.69
CA SER A 120 -6.93 -38.03 12.24
C SER A 120 -6.16 -39.30 12.63
N VAL A 121 -4.84 -39.18 12.89
CA VAL A 121 -3.95 -40.29 13.24
C VAL A 121 -3.64 -40.33 14.75
N THR A 122 -3.80 -39.22 15.48
CA THR A 122 -3.30 -39.08 16.86
C THR A 122 -4.38 -38.63 17.84
N ASN A 123 -4.57 -39.39 18.93
CA ASN A 123 -5.52 -39.04 20.00
C ASN A 123 -4.97 -38.05 21.05
N ASN A 124 -3.86 -37.38 20.77
CA ASN A 124 -3.24 -36.45 21.72
C ASN A 124 -3.86 -35.04 21.59
N PRO A 125 -4.22 -34.38 22.72
CA PRO A 125 -4.67 -33.00 22.70
C PRO A 125 -3.56 -32.07 22.18
N LEU A 126 -3.93 -31.01 21.44
CA LEU A 126 -2.93 -30.09 20.87
C LEU A 126 -2.11 -29.40 21.93
N PRO A 127 -0.79 -29.25 21.70
CA PRO A 127 -0.05 -28.22 22.39
C PRO A 127 -0.65 -26.85 22.03
N ALA A 128 -0.86 -25.98 23.01
CA ALA A 128 -1.38 -24.62 22.83
C ALA A 128 -0.57 -23.80 21.80
N ARG A 129 0.68 -24.21 21.54
CA ARG A 129 1.59 -23.67 20.52
C ARG A 129 1.02 -23.70 19.10
N GLY A 130 0.13 -24.65 18.79
CA GLY A 130 -0.50 -24.78 17.46
C GLY A 130 -1.46 -23.63 17.11
N ILE A 131 -1.84 -22.80 18.08
CA ILE A 131 -2.73 -21.64 17.87
C ILE A 131 -1.95 -20.42 17.35
N LEU A 132 -0.63 -20.34 17.56
CA LEU A 132 0.16 -19.16 17.16
C LEU A 132 0.12 -18.90 15.65
N PRO A 133 0.36 -19.88 14.76
CA PRO A 133 0.37 -19.62 13.32
C PRO A 133 -0.99 -19.13 12.81
N SER A 134 -2.11 -19.67 13.34
CA SER A 134 -3.45 -19.26 12.93
C SER A 134 -3.77 -17.84 13.38
N LEU A 135 -3.36 -17.43 14.58
CA LEU A 135 -3.51 -16.05 15.05
C LEU A 135 -2.74 -15.06 14.17
N PHE A 136 -1.47 -15.34 13.85
CA PHE A 136 -0.66 -14.45 13.02
C PHE A 136 -1.12 -14.40 11.56
N LEU A 137 -1.55 -15.52 10.98
CA LEU A 137 -2.16 -15.57 9.66
C LEU A 137 -3.49 -14.79 9.62
N GLY A 138 -4.32 -14.94 10.65
CA GLY A 138 -5.54 -14.15 10.80
C GLY A 138 -5.26 -12.65 10.89
N PHE A 139 -4.23 -12.26 11.65
CA PHE A 139 -3.80 -10.87 11.74
C PHE A 139 -3.30 -10.33 10.39
N ALA A 140 -2.57 -11.14 9.61
CA ALA A 140 -2.14 -10.76 8.27
C ALA A 140 -3.34 -10.48 7.33
N VAL A 141 -4.38 -11.33 7.38
CA VAL A 141 -5.63 -11.12 6.61
C VAL A 141 -6.36 -9.87 7.09
N LEU A 142 -6.47 -9.66 8.41
CA LEU A 142 -7.13 -8.49 9.00
C LEU A 142 -6.41 -7.20 8.59
N LEU A 143 -5.07 -7.17 8.63
CA LEU A 143 -4.31 -5.99 8.21
C LEU A 143 -4.38 -5.74 6.71
N ALA A 144 -4.39 -6.79 5.88
CA ALA A 144 -4.58 -6.66 4.43
C ALA A 144 -5.98 -6.13 4.09
N THR A 145 -7.01 -6.58 4.80
CA THR A 145 -8.39 -6.05 4.64
C THR A 145 -8.52 -4.65 5.21
N ALA A 146 -7.91 -4.34 6.35
CA ALA A 146 -7.86 -2.99 6.90
C ALA A 146 -7.16 -2.02 5.93
N TYR A 147 -6.11 -2.45 5.23
CA TYR A 147 -5.46 -1.66 4.19
C TYR A 147 -6.42 -1.30 3.04
N LEU A 148 -7.28 -2.23 2.63
CA LEU A 148 -8.31 -1.99 1.61
C LEU A 148 -9.45 -1.11 2.12
N ALA A 149 -9.92 -1.35 3.34
CA ALA A 149 -11.09 -0.67 3.91
C ALA A 149 -10.78 0.76 4.37
N PHE A 150 -9.62 1.00 4.97
CA PHE A 150 -9.21 2.31 5.44
C PHE A 150 -8.53 3.11 4.32
N LEU A 151 -9.37 3.67 3.44
CA LEU A 151 -9.00 4.82 2.61
C LEU A 151 -8.77 6.02 3.53
N THR A 152 -7.61 6.04 4.21
CA THR A 152 -7.19 7.14 5.09
C THR A 152 -7.24 8.44 4.30
N LYS A 153 -7.81 9.49 4.92
CA LYS A 153 -7.80 10.85 4.38
C LYS A 153 -6.33 11.20 4.10
N GLY A 154 -6.02 11.51 2.85
CA GLY A 154 -4.70 12.01 2.48
C GLY A 154 -4.41 13.28 3.30
N ASP A 155 -3.14 13.46 3.68
CA ASP A 155 -2.73 14.73 4.29
C ASP A 155 -3.11 15.85 3.33
N ARG A 156 -3.61 16.97 3.87
CA ARG A 156 -3.92 18.14 3.06
C ARG A 156 -2.64 18.58 2.38
N VAL A 157 -2.57 18.41 1.06
CA VAL A 157 -1.49 19.00 0.27
C VAL A 157 -1.74 20.50 0.28
N LYS A 158 -0.68 21.28 0.56
CA LYS A 158 -0.77 22.74 0.56
C LYS A 158 -1.34 23.19 -0.79
N ASP A 159 -2.37 24.03 -0.75
CA ASP A 159 -2.93 24.57 -1.98
C ASP A 159 -1.83 25.26 -2.79
N PRO A 160 -1.78 25.03 -4.11
CA PRO A 160 -0.79 25.69 -4.93
C PRO A 160 -0.97 27.21 -4.79
N ALA A 161 0.14 27.96 -4.72
CA ALA A 161 0.07 29.41 -4.71
C ALA A 161 -0.70 29.90 -5.95
N ASP A 162 -1.52 30.95 -5.78
CA ASP A 162 -2.30 31.55 -6.86
C ASP A 162 -1.35 31.94 -8.00
N ALA A 163 -1.36 31.15 -9.08
CA ALA A 163 -0.50 31.39 -10.22
C ALA A 163 -1.18 32.39 -11.15
N SER A 164 -0.45 33.44 -11.55
CA SER A 164 -0.89 34.40 -12.55
C SER A 164 -0.82 33.76 -13.95
N GLY A 165 -1.82 32.94 -14.29
CA GLY A 165 -1.94 32.32 -15.62
C GLY A 165 -2.73 31.01 -15.62
N THR A 166 -3.56 30.79 -16.64
CA THR A 166 -4.42 29.60 -16.77
C THR A 166 -3.60 28.31 -16.93
N LEU A 167 -2.54 28.34 -17.75
CA LEU A 167 -1.67 27.18 -17.98
C LEU A 167 -0.87 26.81 -16.72
N GLN A 168 -0.26 27.80 -16.06
CA GLN A 168 0.50 27.59 -14.82
C GLN A 168 -0.42 27.05 -13.71
N ALA A 169 -1.66 27.55 -13.61
CA ALA A 169 -2.64 27.04 -12.67
C ALA A 169 -3.05 25.59 -12.96
N GLN A 170 -3.19 25.19 -14.23
CA GLN A 170 -3.45 23.79 -14.60
C GLN A 170 -2.28 22.87 -14.28
N LEU A 171 -1.04 23.29 -14.58
CA LEU A 171 0.18 22.54 -14.22
C LEU A 171 0.34 22.39 -12.71
N ASN A 172 0.05 23.45 -11.94
CA ASN A 172 0.09 23.39 -10.49
C ASN A 172 -0.98 22.43 -9.93
N ARG A 173 -2.21 22.45 -10.47
CA ARG A 173 -3.28 21.52 -10.06
C ARG A 173 -2.92 20.06 -10.37
N SER A 174 -2.40 19.78 -11.56
CA SER A 174 -1.98 18.41 -11.91
C SER A 174 -0.82 17.93 -11.04
N ARG A 175 0.17 18.79 -10.75
CA ARG A 175 1.25 18.49 -9.81
C ARG A 175 0.72 18.21 -8.41
N THR A 176 -0.18 19.05 -7.89
CA THR A 176 -0.80 18.85 -6.57
C THR A 176 -1.59 17.56 -6.53
N PHE A 177 -2.31 17.21 -7.61
CA PHE A 177 -3.04 15.94 -7.72
C PHE A 177 -2.11 14.72 -7.73
N VAL A 178 -1.02 14.76 -8.50
CA VAL A 178 0.01 13.71 -8.50
C VAL A 178 0.67 13.58 -7.13
N GLN A 179 0.97 14.70 -6.48
CA GLN A 179 1.52 14.67 -5.12
C GLN A 179 0.52 14.09 -4.12
N TRP A 180 -0.75 14.47 -4.20
CA TRP A 180 -1.82 13.97 -3.33
C TRP A 180 -2.07 12.47 -3.52
N THR A 181 -2.09 11.98 -4.75
CA THR A 181 -2.24 10.55 -5.04
C THR A 181 -1.03 9.76 -4.52
N ASN A 182 0.19 10.25 -4.75
CA ASN A 182 1.41 9.63 -4.26
C ASN A 182 1.47 9.61 -2.72
N THR A 183 1.16 10.72 -2.05
CA THR A 183 1.13 10.76 -0.57
C THR A 183 0.04 9.87 0.00
N SER A 184 -1.13 9.78 -0.64
CA SER A 184 -2.21 8.88 -0.23
C SER A 184 -1.81 7.40 -0.30
N VAL A 185 -1.05 7.01 -1.34
CA VAL A 185 -0.53 5.63 -1.47
C VAL A 185 0.60 5.37 -0.47
N LEU A 186 1.58 6.28 -0.37
CA LEU A 186 2.73 6.13 0.53
C LEU A 186 2.32 6.11 2.01
N ASN A 187 1.29 6.86 2.39
CA ASN A 187 0.81 6.90 3.76
C ASN A 187 0.24 5.56 4.26
N ARG A 188 -0.14 4.66 3.34
CA ARG A 188 -0.69 3.34 3.64
C ARG A 188 0.35 2.22 3.52
N ALA A 189 1.49 2.48 2.89
CA ALA A 189 2.58 1.52 2.78
C ALA A 189 3.00 0.84 4.10
N PRO A 190 3.02 1.49 5.29
CA PRO A 190 3.37 0.79 6.53
C PRO A 190 2.37 -0.34 6.89
N LEU A 191 1.07 -0.18 6.63
CA LEU A 191 0.08 -1.23 6.91
C LEU A 191 0.33 -2.49 6.07
N LEU A 192 0.66 -2.31 4.78
CA LEU A 192 1.03 -3.42 3.91
C LEU A 192 2.31 -4.12 4.42
N ARG A 193 3.30 -3.35 4.89
CA ARG A 193 4.52 -3.93 5.48
C ARG A 193 4.22 -4.70 6.76
N CYS A 194 3.35 -4.19 7.63
CA CYS A 194 2.88 -4.89 8.82
C CYS A 194 2.18 -6.22 8.45
N ALA A 195 1.34 -6.22 7.40
CA ALA A 195 0.69 -7.44 6.90
C ALA A 195 1.71 -8.47 6.38
N VAL A 196 2.72 -8.04 5.62
CA VAL A 196 3.80 -8.92 5.13
C VAL A 196 4.66 -9.47 6.27
N VAL A 197 4.98 -8.66 7.28
CA VAL A 197 5.72 -9.11 8.47
C VAL A 197 4.88 -10.11 9.27
N ALA A 198 3.59 -9.86 9.47
CA ALA A 198 2.67 -10.78 10.13
C ALA A 198 2.58 -12.12 9.38
N LEU A 199 2.48 -12.08 8.04
CA LEU A 199 2.51 -13.26 7.18
C LEU A 199 3.83 -14.03 7.36
N GLY A 200 4.97 -13.33 7.34
CA GLY A 200 6.29 -13.94 7.52
C GLY A 200 6.43 -14.63 8.87
N ILE A 201 6.01 -14.00 9.97
CA ILE A 201 6.02 -14.60 11.31
C ILE A 201 5.07 -15.80 11.38
N GLY A 202 3.89 -15.70 10.77
CA GLY A 202 2.95 -16.81 10.66
C GLY A 202 3.57 -18.02 9.94
N VAL A 203 4.26 -17.79 8.82
CA VAL A 203 4.96 -18.86 8.07
C VAL A 203 6.11 -19.46 8.86
N VAL A 204 6.94 -18.63 9.51
CA VAL A 204 8.08 -19.10 10.32
C VAL A 204 7.63 -19.88 11.55
N SER A 205 6.44 -19.62 12.08
CA SER A 205 5.87 -20.35 13.22
C SER A 205 5.16 -21.65 12.84
N LEU A 206 4.94 -21.95 11.55
CA LEU A 206 4.32 -23.21 11.11
C LEU A 206 4.99 -24.50 11.62
N PRO A 207 6.34 -24.57 11.74
CA PRO A 207 7.01 -25.75 12.29
C PRO A 207 6.88 -25.88 13.82
N ALA A 208 6.51 -24.80 14.53
CA ALA A 208 6.50 -24.77 15.99
C ALA A 208 5.68 -25.88 16.66
N PRO A 209 4.47 -26.27 16.21
CA PRO A 209 3.75 -27.40 16.80
C PRO A 209 4.45 -28.76 16.60
N PHE A 210 5.33 -28.88 15.62
CA PHE A 210 6.06 -30.12 15.32
C PHE A 210 7.44 -30.19 16.00
N LEU A 211 7.94 -29.07 16.52
CA LEU A 211 9.21 -29.02 17.23
C LEU A 211 8.96 -29.28 18.72
N THR A 212 9.16 -30.53 19.12
CA THR A 212 9.20 -30.91 20.54
C THR A 212 10.53 -30.43 21.14
N PRO A 213 10.53 -29.54 22.13
CA PRO A 213 11.75 -29.18 22.85
C PRO A 213 12.37 -30.42 23.50
N PRO A 214 13.72 -30.49 23.60
CA PRO A 214 14.42 -31.58 24.27
C PRO A 214 13.92 -31.84 25.70
N SER A 215 13.46 -30.80 26.40
CA SER A 215 12.93 -30.90 27.76
C SER A 215 11.64 -31.73 27.88
N HIS A 216 10.89 -31.91 26.79
CA HIS A 216 9.62 -32.66 26.78
C HIS A 216 9.78 -34.13 26.39
N HIS A 217 10.92 -34.53 25.82
CA HIS A 217 11.22 -35.94 25.53
C HIS A 217 11.48 -36.78 26.80
N ALA A 218 11.82 -36.14 27.92
CA ALA A 218 12.15 -36.83 29.16
C ALA A 218 10.95 -37.53 29.84
N VAL A 219 9.71 -37.20 29.45
CA VAL A 219 8.50 -37.74 30.11
C VAL A 219 7.69 -38.66 29.20
N ALA A 220 7.65 -38.39 27.89
CA ALA A 220 6.80 -39.16 26.96
C ALA A 220 7.40 -40.51 26.51
N ASP A 221 8.74 -40.63 26.47
CA ASP A 221 9.42 -41.85 26.03
C ASP A 221 9.98 -42.69 27.20
N VAL A 222 9.56 -42.43 28.44
CA VAL A 222 9.85 -43.34 29.55
C VAL A 222 9.05 -44.62 29.30
N VAL A 223 9.68 -45.59 28.65
CA VAL A 223 9.17 -46.96 28.59
C VAL A 223 9.16 -47.47 30.03
N CYS A 224 7.98 -47.52 30.65
CA CYS A 224 7.86 -48.10 31.97
C CYS A 224 8.36 -49.56 31.87
N ALA A 225 9.23 -49.98 32.79
CA ALA A 225 9.84 -51.32 32.73
C ALA A 225 8.80 -52.47 32.77
N ALA A 226 7.56 -52.19 33.17
CA ALA A 226 6.43 -53.09 33.07
C ALA A 226 5.13 -52.32 32.79
N ASP A 227 4.22 -52.88 31.99
CA ASP A 227 2.89 -52.32 31.69
C ASP A 227 2.06 -52.04 32.96
N GLN A 228 2.31 -52.79 34.04
CA GLN A 228 1.62 -52.64 35.34
C GLN A 228 2.01 -51.38 36.12
N GLN A 229 3.02 -50.64 35.69
CA GLN A 229 3.50 -49.42 36.37
C GLN A 229 2.94 -48.14 35.76
N LYS A 230 2.15 -48.23 34.69
CA LYS A 230 1.52 -47.07 34.08
C LYS A 230 0.25 -46.72 34.85
N ASP A 231 0.17 -45.50 35.36
CA ASP A 231 -1.06 -45.00 35.96
C ASP A 231 -2.15 -44.91 34.86
N PRO A 232 -3.31 -45.58 34.98
CA PRO A 232 -4.34 -45.55 33.96
C PRO A 232 -4.96 -44.16 33.77
N THR A 233 -4.85 -43.28 34.77
CA THR A 233 -5.45 -41.94 34.73
C THR A 233 -4.52 -40.89 34.14
N THR A 234 -3.24 -40.94 34.52
CA THR A 234 -2.24 -39.92 34.13
C THR A 234 -1.26 -40.41 33.07
N GLY A 235 -1.18 -41.72 32.82
CA GLY A 235 -0.22 -42.33 31.91
C GLY A 235 1.23 -42.29 32.40
N ALA A 236 1.48 -41.77 33.61
CA ALA A 236 2.81 -41.65 34.20
C ALA A 236 3.38 -43.02 34.58
N CYS A 237 4.69 -43.21 34.42
CA CYS A 237 5.39 -44.36 34.97
C CYS A 237 5.56 -44.18 36.48
N LEU A 238 4.91 -45.04 37.26
CA LEU A 238 4.99 -45.08 38.71
C LEU A 238 6.13 -46.01 39.14
N ALA A 239 6.94 -45.59 40.11
CA ALA A 239 7.97 -46.45 40.71
C ALA A 239 7.36 -47.76 41.22
N ALA A 240 8.05 -48.90 41.08
CA ALA A 240 7.58 -50.20 41.56
C ALA A 240 7.24 -50.15 43.07
N TRP A 241 6.23 -50.91 43.51
CA TRP A 241 6.00 -51.10 44.94
C TRP A 241 7.18 -51.88 45.55
N PRO A 242 7.64 -51.55 46.77
CA PRO A 242 8.72 -52.28 47.40
C PRO A 242 8.29 -53.73 47.67
N THR A 243 9.20 -54.69 47.43
CA THR A 243 8.97 -56.11 47.72
C THR A 243 9.19 -56.41 49.20
N ILE A 244 8.38 -57.31 49.78
CA ILE A 244 8.50 -57.69 51.20
C ILE A 244 9.89 -58.33 51.44
N PRO A 245 10.70 -57.80 52.38
CA PRO A 245 12.03 -58.33 52.64
C PRO A 245 11.98 -59.73 53.30
N THR A 246 12.60 -60.71 52.66
CA THR A 246 12.75 -62.09 53.18
C THR A 246 13.85 -62.16 54.25
N GLY A 247 13.60 -62.84 55.37
CA GLY A 247 14.58 -62.93 56.47
C GLY A 247 14.08 -63.66 57.73
N ASN A 248 15.00 -63.92 58.67
CA ASN A 248 14.79 -64.68 59.91
C ASN A 248 13.89 -63.95 60.92
N ALA A 249 13.06 -64.68 61.66
CA ALA A 249 12.04 -64.13 62.56
C ALA A 249 12.57 -63.17 63.65
N ALA A 250 13.85 -63.27 64.02
CA ALA A 250 14.50 -62.40 65.00
C ALA A 250 14.51 -60.91 64.61
N ASP A 251 14.49 -60.60 63.30
CA ASP A 251 14.60 -59.21 62.78
C ASP A 251 13.25 -58.65 62.30
N ALA A 252 12.13 -59.16 62.80
CA ALA A 252 10.80 -58.77 62.32
C ALA A 252 10.51 -57.27 62.50
N THR A 253 10.91 -56.68 63.63
CA THR A 253 10.68 -55.26 63.95
C THR A 253 11.50 -54.31 63.08
N LEU A 254 12.75 -54.67 62.78
CA LEU A 254 13.63 -53.88 61.90
C LEU A 254 13.11 -53.92 60.46
N ARG A 255 12.66 -55.08 59.98
CA ARG A 255 12.08 -55.24 58.64
C ARG A 255 10.79 -54.45 58.47
N GLN A 256 9.95 -54.40 59.50
CA GLN A 256 8.75 -53.57 59.48
C GLN A 256 9.10 -52.09 59.31
N LYS A 257 10.08 -51.57 60.07
CA LYS A 257 10.52 -50.16 59.95
C LYS A 257 11.15 -49.85 58.59
N LEU A 258 11.94 -50.75 58.04
CA LEU A 258 12.53 -50.58 56.71
C LEU A 258 11.46 -50.58 55.61
N PHE A 259 10.48 -51.49 55.70
CA PHE A 259 9.39 -51.54 54.75
C PHE A 259 8.49 -50.30 54.84
N GLU A 260 8.21 -49.80 56.05
CA GLU A 260 7.45 -48.55 56.26
C GLU A 260 8.18 -47.34 55.66
N ALA A 261 9.51 -47.24 55.85
CA ALA A 261 10.31 -46.18 55.25
C ALA A 261 10.32 -46.25 53.71
N GLN A 262 10.50 -47.44 53.14
CA GLN A 262 10.46 -47.65 51.69
C GLN A 262 9.07 -47.37 51.10
N LEU A 263 8.00 -47.73 51.82
CA LEU A 263 6.63 -47.44 51.41
C LEU A 263 6.37 -45.93 51.41
N ALA A 264 6.84 -45.20 52.43
CA ALA A 264 6.74 -43.75 52.51
C ALA A 264 7.48 -43.07 51.35
N GLU A 265 8.69 -43.52 51.01
CA GLU A 265 9.46 -42.99 49.89
C GLU A 265 8.78 -43.26 48.53
N VAL A 266 8.31 -44.49 48.29
CA VAL A 266 7.63 -44.85 47.03
C VAL A 266 6.27 -44.17 46.91
N THR A 267 5.53 -43.99 48.00
CA THR A 267 4.26 -43.23 47.96
C THR A 267 4.50 -41.76 47.67
N ALA A 268 5.53 -41.14 48.28
CA ALA A 268 5.93 -39.78 47.98
C ALA A 268 6.38 -39.62 46.52
N SER A 269 7.20 -40.55 46.00
CA SER A 269 7.66 -40.51 44.61
C SER A 269 6.52 -40.70 43.61
N ARG A 270 5.56 -41.57 43.90
CA ARG A 270 4.34 -41.74 43.09
C ARG A 270 3.42 -40.53 43.14
N ALA A 271 3.27 -39.89 44.31
CA ALA A 271 2.51 -38.65 44.43
C ALA A 271 3.16 -37.50 43.64
N ALA A 272 4.49 -37.39 43.70
CA ALA A 272 5.28 -36.44 42.90
C ALA A 272 5.15 -36.72 41.39
N ALA A 273 5.21 -37.99 40.98
CA ALA A 273 5.04 -38.39 39.58
C ALA A 273 3.63 -38.06 39.05
N ARG A 274 2.58 -38.29 39.86
CA ARG A 274 1.21 -37.93 39.49
C ARG A 274 1.03 -36.42 39.37
N THR A 275 1.51 -35.67 40.36
CA THR A 275 1.42 -34.20 40.34
C THR A 275 2.20 -33.60 39.17
N GLY A 276 3.40 -34.10 38.89
CA GLY A 276 4.20 -33.71 37.72
C GLY A 276 3.55 -34.08 36.39
N ALA A 277 2.87 -35.23 36.30
CA ALA A 277 2.17 -35.64 35.08
C ALA A 277 0.87 -34.85 34.83
N THR A 278 0.22 -34.36 35.89
CA THR A 278 -0.96 -33.49 35.78
C THR A 278 -0.62 -32.02 35.63
N ALA A 279 0.62 -31.61 35.92
CA ALA A 279 1.04 -30.23 35.73
C ALA A 279 1.01 -29.93 34.23
N PRO A 280 0.17 -28.99 33.76
CA PRO A 280 0.22 -28.58 32.37
C PRO A 280 1.65 -28.10 32.09
N PRO A 281 2.28 -28.54 30.99
CA PRO A 281 3.59 -28.02 30.64
C PRO A 281 3.49 -26.49 30.61
N ASP A 282 4.35 -25.80 31.35
CA ASP A 282 4.38 -24.33 31.41
C ASP A 282 4.95 -23.75 30.11
N ASP A 283 4.25 -24.04 29.02
CA ASP A 283 4.46 -23.50 27.70
C ASP A 283 3.83 -22.10 27.57
N THR A 284 3.06 -21.68 28.58
CA THR A 284 2.38 -20.39 28.62
C THR A 284 3.36 -19.24 28.48
N GLY A 285 4.49 -19.30 29.19
CA GLY A 285 5.54 -18.29 29.09
C GLY A 285 6.11 -18.14 27.68
N TRP A 286 6.34 -19.26 26.98
CA TRP A 286 6.85 -19.25 25.61
C TRP A 286 5.82 -18.75 24.61
N VAL A 287 4.57 -19.21 24.72
CA VAL A 287 3.47 -18.77 23.85
C VAL A 287 3.18 -17.29 24.03
N VAL A 288 3.09 -16.81 25.28
CA VAL A 288 2.86 -15.39 25.58
C VAL A 288 4.06 -14.56 25.14
N GLY A 289 5.28 -15.00 25.42
CA GLY A 289 6.50 -14.29 25.02
C GLY A 289 6.62 -14.13 23.51
N THR A 290 6.42 -15.21 22.75
CA THR A 290 6.46 -15.17 21.28
C THR A 290 5.31 -14.37 20.69
N ALA A 291 4.11 -14.46 21.27
CA ALA A 291 2.97 -13.63 20.86
C ALA A 291 3.26 -12.13 21.04
N VAL A 292 3.76 -11.72 22.20
CA VAL A 292 4.07 -10.30 22.51
C VAL A 292 5.17 -9.78 21.59
N VAL A 293 6.28 -10.52 21.44
CA VAL A 293 7.38 -10.12 20.55
C VAL A 293 6.91 -10.07 19.10
N GLY A 294 6.10 -11.04 18.66
CA GLY A 294 5.54 -11.07 17.31
C GLY A 294 4.64 -9.86 17.03
N VAL A 295 3.75 -9.52 17.97
CA VAL A 295 2.89 -8.32 17.86
C VAL A 295 3.75 -7.05 17.79
N LEU A 296 4.76 -6.91 18.65
CA LEU A 296 5.67 -5.76 18.61
C LEU A 296 6.39 -5.63 17.26
N LEU A 297 6.88 -6.74 16.71
CA LEU A 297 7.52 -6.76 15.39
C LEU A 297 6.54 -6.42 14.26
N ILE A 298 5.29 -6.86 14.34
CA ILE A 298 4.24 -6.52 13.38
C ILE A 298 3.97 -5.02 13.38
N PHE A 299 3.91 -4.38 14.55
CA PHE A 299 3.63 -2.94 14.66
C PHE A 299 4.87 -2.05 14.50
N LEU A 300 6.08 -2.62 14.48
CA LEU A 300 7.34 -1.88 14.31
C LEU A 300 7.36 -0.95 13.08
N PRO A 301 6.91 -1.37 11.87
CA PRO A 301 6.86 -0.48 10.70
C PRO A 301 5.92 0.71 10.90
N LEU A 302 4.82 0.52 11.63
CA LEU A 302 3.87 1.58 11.96
C LEU A 302 4.49 2.60 12.93
N ILE A 303 5.17 2.09 13.97
CA ILE A 303 5.89 2.92 14.96
C ILE A 303 6.99 3.74 14.27
N LEU A 304 7.81 3.09 13.45
CA LEU A 304 8.88 3.76 12.69
C LEU A 304 8.32 4.80 11.70
N ALA A 305 7.18 4.52 11.05
CA ALA A 305 6.52 5.50 10.19
C ALA A 305 5.99 6.70 10.98
N GLY A 306 5.41 6.48 12.16
CA GLY A 306 4.97 7.53 13.07
C GLY A 306 6.13 8.42 13.54
N LEU A 307 7.26 7.81 13.93
CA LEU A 307 8.47 8.53 14.34
C LEU A 307 9.06 9.38 13.19
N ARG A 308 9.07 8.87 11.96
CA ARG A 308 9.51 9.65 10.79
C ARG A 308 8.59 10.84 10.50
N ARG A 309 7.28 10.69 10.71
CA ARG A 309 6.31 11.80 10.53
C ARG A 309 6.43 12.86 11.62
N ALA A 310 6.77 12.47 12.86
CA ALA A 310 6.93 13.42 13.97
C ALA A 310 8.01 14.48 13.69
N GLY A 311 8.99 14.16 12.84
CA GLY A 311 10.04 15.08 12.38
C GLY A 311 10.91 15.63 13.53
N PRO A 312 12.01 16.31 13.21
CA PRO A 312 12.90 16.90 14.20
C PRO A 312 12.36 18.24 14.76
N LYS A 313 11.04 18.34 15.02
CA LYS A 313 10.48 19.52 15.73
C LYS A 313 10.80 19.54 17.22
N ILE A 314 11.56 18.55 17.71
CA ILE A 314 11.85 18.37 19.13
C ILE A 314 13.26 18.86 19.53
N LYS A 315 13.93 19.68 18.70
CA LYS A 315 15.20 20.29 19.14
C LYS A 315 15.01 21.46 20.11
N ASP A 316 13.82 22.07 20.17
CA ASP A 316 13.61 23.27 20.99
C ASP A 316 12.74 23.02 22.24
N SER A 317 12.32 21.78 22.52
CA SER A 317 11.38 21.49 23.63
C SER A 317 11.60 20.19 24.43
N ALA A 318 12.62 19.38 24.14
CA ALA A 318 12.86 18.11 24.85
C ALA A 318 14.20 18.04 25.60
N SER A 319 14.35 18.87 26.62
CA SER A 319 15.33 18.61 27.69
C SER A 319 14.74 17.96 28.95
N SER A 320 13.44 17.65 29.06
CA SER A 320 12.91 17.14 30.34
C SER A 320 11.80 16.07 30.35
N GLY A 321 11.06 15.80 29.26
CA GLY A 321 9.80 15.03 29.40
C GLY A 321 9.77 13.57 28.93
N PHE A 322 10.34 13.25 27.76
CA PHE A 322 9.90 12.05 27.02
C PHE A 322 10.69 10.76 27.34
N LEU A 323 11.95 10.87 27.77
CA LEU A 323 12.76 9.71 28.16
C LEU A 323 12.25 9.02 29.44
N GLY A 324 11.45 9.70 30.26
CA GLY A 324 10.83 9.10 31.46
C GLY A 324 9.68 8.12 31.16
N SER A 325 9.01 8.23 30.01
CA SER A 325 7.82 7.40 29.72
C SER A 325 8.17 6.03 29.13
N LEU A 326 9.26 5.92 28.36
CA LEU A 326 9.73 4.62 27.86
C LEU A 326 10.37 3.74 28.96
N ALA A 327 10.96 4.36 30.00
CA ALA A 327 11.48 3.63 31.17
C ALA A 327 10.36 3.05 32.07
N SER A 328 9.13 3.56 31.97
CA SER A 328 7.96 3.00 32.69
C SER A 328 7.50 1.66 32.11
N LEU A 329 7.70 1.42 30.81
CA LEU A 329 7.33 0.15 30.16
C LEU A 329 8.31 -1.01 30.45
N THR A 330 9.51 -0.72 30.95
CA THR A 330 10.44 -1.74 31.47
C THR A 330 10.10 -2.25 32.88
N GLY A 331 9.04 -1.71 33.52
CA GLY A 331 8.52 -2.18 34.81
C GLY A 331 7.85 -3.56 34.81
N LEU A 332 7.74 -4.23 33.66
CA LEU A 332 7.17 -5.58 33.55
C LEU A 332 8.13 -6.71 33.97
N ASN A 333 9.39 -6.41 34.30
CA ASN A 333 10.38 -7.42 34.65
C ASN A 333 10.31 -7.93 36.11
N THR A 334 9.45 -7.35 36.95
CA THR A 334 9.25 -7.82 38.33
C THR A 334 8.11 -8.82 38.50
N LEU A 335 7.31 -9.08 37.46
CA LEU A 335 6.18 -10.02 37.54
C LEU A 335 6.51 -11.48 37.17
N PHE A 336 7.74 -11.76 36.74
CA PHE A 336 8.21 -13.12 36.37
C PHE A 336 9.22 -13.72 37.36
N LYS A 337 9.44 -13.10 38.53
CA LYS A 337 10.44 -13.58 39.52
C LYS A 337 9.85 -14.28 40.76
N THR A 338 8.54 -14.55 40.76
CA THR A 338 7.89 -15.34 41.82
C THR A 338 6.88 -16.28 41.17
N GLY A 339 7.32 -17.49 40.88
CA GLY A 339 6.56 -18.61 40.35
C GLY A 339 7.49 -19.81 40.31
#